data_AF-A0A8S4ELM6-F1
#
_entry.id   AF-A0A8S4ELM6-F1
#
_cell.length_a   1.000
_cell.length_b   1.000
_cell.length_c   1.000
_cell.angle_alpha   90.00
_cell.angle_beta   90.00
_cell.angle_gamma   90.00
#
_symmetry.space_group_name_H-M   'P 1'
#
loop_
_entity.id
_entity.type
_entity.pdbx_description
1 polymer ?
#
loop_
_entity_poly.entity_id
_entity_poly.type
_entity_poly.pdbx_seq_one_letter_code
_entity_poly.pdbx_strand_id
1 'polypeptide(L)' 'MVVFLDQLSAAPEPGASPPNANNNSFDIAKELATLHHICVAHLAELQTMAKTQPAIRKLVTVTEMLTKHKHKYLEMIR' A
#
# COMPACT_ATOMS: atom_id res chain seq x y z
N MET A 1 12.49 -17.53 -33.14
CA MET A 1 12.63 -17.23 -31.70
C MET A 1 12.62 -15.72 -31.43
N VAL A 2 13.39 -14.91 -32.15
CA VAL A 2 13.44 -13.44 -31.97
C VAL A 2 12.07 -12.76 -32.16
N VAL A 3 11.29 -13.15 -33.19
CA VAL A 3 9.94 -12.59 -33.47
C VAL A 3 8.93 -12.90 -32.37
N PHE A 4 9.12 -13.99 -31.62
CA PHE A 4 8.24 -14.33 -30.50
C PHE A 4 8.52 -13.43 -29.28
N LEU A 5 9.81 -13.17 -29.00
CA LEU A 5 10.22 -12.24 -27.95
C LEU A 5 9.83 -10.79 -28.26
N ASP A 6 9.92 -10.39 -29.53
CA ASP A 6 9.49 -9.07 -30.02
C ASP A 6 7.99 -8.83 -29.77
N GLN A 7 7.14 -9.81 -30.12
CA GLN A 7 5.70 -9.76 -29.86
C GLN A 7 5.35 -9.80 -28.37
N LEU A 8 6.13 -10.52 -27.55
CA LEU A 8 5.99 -10.49 -26.09
C LEU A 8 6.40 -9.14 -25.48
N SER A 9 7.38 -8.47 -26.08
CA SER A 9 7.85 -7.15 -25.64
C SER A 9 6.91 -6.01 -26.04
N ALA A 10 6.04 -6.23 -27.03
CA ALA A 10 5.00 -5.31 -27.45
C ALA A 10 3.80 -5.24 -26.48
N ALA A 11 4.03 -5.56 -25.19
CA ALA A 11 3.05 -5.30 -24.16
C ALA A 11 2.79 -3.78 -24.10
N PRO A 12 1.51 -3.34 -24.06
CA PRO A 12 1.18 -1.93 -23.96
C PRO A 12 1.87 -1.33 -22.74
N GLU A 13 2.41 -0.12 -22.89
CA GLU A 13 3.19 0.55 -21.85
C GLU A 13 2.41 0.58 -20.52
N PRO A 14 3.08 0.33 -19.37
CA PRO A 14 2.44 0.32 -18.06
C PRO A 14 2.03 1.75 -17.69
N GLY A 15 0.88 2.17 -18.22
CA GLY A 15 0.36 3.53 -18.10
C GLY A 15 -1.04 3.72 -18.72
N ALA A 16 -1.50 2.80 -19.57
CA ALA A 16 -2.88 2.78 -20.06
C ALA A 16 -3.85 2.34 -18.94
N SER A 17 -4.12 3.24 -18.00
CA SER A 17 -5.15 3.07 -16.98
C SER A 17 -6.50 2.86 -17.70
N PRO A 18 -7.27 1.81 -17.40
CA PRO A 18 -8.57 1.62 -18.03
C PRO A 18 -9.52 2.79 -17.67
N PRO A 19 -10.43 3.19 -18.57
CA PRO A 19 -11.29 4.38 -18.42
C PRO A 19 -12.33 4.27 -17.28
N ASN A 20 -12.31 3.22 -16.47
CA ASN A 20 -13.28 2.94 -15.41
C ASN A 20 -12.67 3.07 -13.99
N ALA A 21 -11.81 4.06 -13.78
CA ALA A 21 -11.14 4.30 -12.50
C ALA A 21 -12.10 4.75 -11.36
N ASN A 22 -13.37 5.03 -11.66
CA ASN A 22 -14.32 5.57 -10.67
C ASN A 22 -14.79 4.51 -9.64
N ASN A 23 -14.86 3.22 -10.02
CA ASN A 23 -15.21 2.13 -9.09
C ASN A 23 -13.97 1.59 -8.34
N ASN A 24 -12.76 1.91 -8.79
CA ASN A 24 -11.52 1.38 -8.22
C ASN A 24 -11.16 1.99 -6.85
N SER A 25 -11.74 3.13 -6.48
CA SER A 25 -11.40 3.84 -5.24
C SER A 25 -11.74 3.05 -3.98
N PHE A 26 -12.85 2.30 -3.98
CA PHE A 26 -13.25 1.45 -2.86
C PHE A 26 -12.37 0.21 -2.74
N ASP A 27 -12.00 -0.39 -3.86
CA ASP A 27 -11.08 -1.52 -3.89
C ASP A 27 -9.67 -1.10 -3.44
N ILE A 28 -9.16 0.05 -3.90
CA ILE A 28 -7.90 0.63 -3.41
C ILE A 28 -7.94 0.85 -1.90
N ALA A 29 -9.04 1.38 -1.35
CA ALA A 29 -9.15 1.60 0.09
C ALA A 29 -9.06 0.29 0.90
N LYS A 30 -9.67 -0.80 0.38
CA LYS A 30 -9.56 -2.14 0.99
C LYS A 30 -8.16 -2.72 0.88
N GLU A 31 -7.51 -2.57 -0.26
CA GLU A 31 -6.13 -3.01 -0.46
C GLU A 31 -5.17 -2.27 0.48
N LEU A 32 -5.33 -0.96 0.62
CA LEU A 32 -4.56 -0.14 1.56
C LEU A 32 -4.83 -0.53 3.03
N ALA A 33 -6.06 -0.88 3.38
CA ALA A 33 -6.38 -1.38 4.71
C ALA A 33 -5.70 -2.74 4.99
N THR A 34 -5.63 -3.60 3.97
CA THR A 34 -4.91 -4.88 4.06
C THR A 34 -3.41 -4.64 4.25
N LEU A 35 -2.82 -3.73 3.47
CA LEU A 35 -1.42 -3.35 3.61
C LEU A 35 -1.14 -2.75 4.99
N HIS A 36 -2.00 -1.88 5.49
CA HIS A 36 -1.90 -1.33 6.86
C HIS A 36 -1.90 -2.45 7.90
N HIS A 37 -2.76 -3.45 7.77
CA HIS A 37 -2.80 -4.58 8.69
C HIS A 37 -1.48 -5.35 8.71
N ILE A 38 -0.87 -5.59 7.54
CA ILE A 38 0.46 -6.21 7.43
C ILE A 38 1.51 -5.33 8.11
N CYS A 39 1.51 -4.01 7.87
CA CYS A 39 2.45 -3.09 8.51
C CYS A 39 2.31 -3.05 10.03
N VAL A 40 1.08 -3.16 10.56
CA VAL A 40 0.85 -3.24 12.01
C VAL A 40 1.38 -4.55 12.58
N ALA A 41 1.16 -5.68 11.90
CA ALA A 41 1.65 -6.98 12.34
C ALA A 41 3.19 -7.01 12.46
N HIS A 42 3.90 -6.31 11.57
CA HIS A 42 5.36 -6.24 11.53
C HIS A 42 5.94 -4.92 12.05
N LEU A 43 5.18 -4.16 12.85
CA LEU A 43 5.56 -2.80 13.25
C LEU A 43 6.91 -2.74 13.99
N ALA A 44 7.21 -3.73 14.83
CA ALA A 44 8.46 -3.78 15.60
C ALA A 44 9.71 -3.93 14.70
N GLU A 45 9.60 -4.74 13.65
CA GLU A 45 10.65 -4.91 12.65
C GLU A 45 10.82 -3.64 11.82
N LEU A 46 9.71 -3.05 11.37
CA LEU A 46 9.71 -1.79 10.63
C LEU A 46 10.31 -0.64 11.45
N GLN A 47 10.03 -0.56 12.76
CA GLN A 47 10.65 0.42 13.66
C GLN A 47 12.16 0.22 13.79
N THR A 48 12.63 -1.03 13.80
CA THR A 48 14.05 -1.35 13.82
C THR A 48 14.72 -0.92 12.51
N MET A 49 14.11 -1.22 11.36
CA MET A 49 14.60 -0.79 10.06
C MET A 49 14.56 0.74 9.88
N ALA A 50 13.60 1.43 10.48
CA ALA A 50 13.47 2.88 10.42
C ALA A 50 14.65 3.64 11.08
N LYS A 51 15.42 2.96 11.94
CA LYS A 51 16.64 3.53 12.54
C LYS A 51 17.72 3.74 11.48
N THR A 52 17.87 2.79 10.56
CA THR A 52 18.90 2.78 9.52
C THR A 52 18.40 3.29 8.17
N GLN A 53 17.11 3.17 7.89
CA GLN A 53 16.49 3.57 6.63
C GLN A 53 15.49 4.72 6.84
N PRO A 54 15.85 5.97 6.51
CA PRO A 54 14.98 7.13 6.73
C PRO A 54 13.69 7.07 5.90
N ALA A 55 13.70 6.36 4.75
CA ALA A 55 12.52 6.15 3.93
C ALA A 55 11.39 5.39 4.67
N ILE A 56 11.76 4.46 5.57
CA ILE A 56 10.81 3.64 6.32
C ILE A 56 10.18 4.41 7.49
N ARG A 57 10.82 5.49 7.96
CA ARG A 57 10.27 6.32 9.07
C ARG A 57 8.88 6.84 8.77
N LYS A 58 8.65 7.34 7.55
CA LYS A 58 7.33 7.83 7.14
C LYS A 58 6.28 6.73 7.16
N LEU A 59 6.63 5.53 6.70
CA LEU A 59 5.74 4.37 6.70
C LEU A 59 5.34 3.99 8.13
N VAL A 60 6.31 3.93 9.05
CA VAL A 60 6.04 3.66 10.47
C VAL A 60 5.14 4.73 11.07
N THR A 61 5.45 6.02 10.87
CA THR A 61 4.63 7.12 11.38
C THR A 61 3.18 7.05 10.88
N VAL A 62 2.97 6.81 9.59
CA VAL A 62 1.61 6.70 9.03
C VAL A 62 0.89 5.48 9.59
N THR A 63 1.58 4.34 9.72
CA THR A 63 1.01 3.12 10.29
C THR A 63 0.54 3.34 11.73
N GLU A 64 1.36 4.00 12.56
CA GLU A 64 1.01 4.36 13.93
C GLU A 64 -0.14 5.37 13.99
N MET A 65 -0.12 6.40 13.14
CA MET A 65 -1.17 7.42 13.08
C MET A 65 -2.54 6.80 12.74
N LEU A 66 -2.60 5.97 11.71
CA LEU A 66 -3.83 5.27 11.29
C LEU A 66 -4.33 4.31 12.37
N THR A 67 -3.40 3.63 13.06
CA THR A 67 -3.73 2.76 14.19
C THR A 67 -4.36 3.55 15.33
N LYS A 68 -3.76 4.68 15.74
CA LYS A 68 -4.32 5.56 16.78
C LYS A 68 -5.69 6.13 16.38
N HIS A 69 -5.84 6.55 15.13
CA HIS A 69 -7.11 7.04 14.60
C HIS A 69 -8.21 5.98 14.68
N LYS A 70 -7.92 4.73 14.30
CA LYS A 70 -8.86 3.60 14.43
C LYS A 70 -9.25 3.34 15.88
N HIS A 71 -8.30 3.32 16.80
CA HIS A 71 -8.60 3.11 18.23
C HIS A 71 -9.49 4.22 18.79
N LYS A 72 -9.14 5.48 18.55
CA LYS A 72 -9.95 6.63 18.99
C LYS A 72 -11.37 6.57 18.44
N TYR A 73 -11.53 6.22 17.16
CA TYR A 73 -12.86 6.05 16.56
C TYR A 73 -13.66 4.93 17.26
N LEU A 74 -13.03 3.78 17.50
CA LEU A 74 -13.66 2.66 18.21
C LEU A 74 -14.05 3.01 19.66
N GLU A 75 -13.27 3.85 20.34
CA GLU A 75 -13.61 4.36 21.68
C GLU A 75 -14.77 5.36 21.64
N MET A 76 -14.90 6.17 20.59
CA MET A 76 -15.97 7.16 20.45
C MET A 76 -17.34 6.54 20.10
N ILE A 77 -17.35 5.35 19.49
CA ILE A 77 -18.59 4.66 19.09
C ILE A 77 -19.02 3.55 20.08
N ARG A 78 -18.28 3.37 21.17
CA ARG A 78 -18.58 2.44 22.27
C ARG A 78 -19.30 3.17 23.39
#